data_AF-A0A7L6LI52-F1
#
_entry.id   AF-A0A7L6LI52-F1
#
_cell.length_a   1.000
_cell.length_b   1.000
_cell.length_c   1.000
_cell.angle_alpha   90.00
_cell.angle_beta   90.00
_cell.angle_gamma   90.00
#
_symmetry.space_group_name_H-M   'P 1'
#
loop_
_entity.id
_entity.type
_entity.pdbx_description
1 polymer ?
#
loop_
_entity_poly.entity_id
_entity_poly.type
_entity_poly.pdbx_seq_one_letter_code
_entity_poly.pdbx_strand_id
1 'polypeptide(L)'
;MSMVLYMCSSCKKEHKINLSDFDVWEETEDCSSGSKREIWMKFEDECECGHDVEIMLNQTEYPVGVLNDIEVHSASNAENIRISSTD
;
A
#
# COMPACT_ATOMS: atom_id res chain seq x y z
N MET A 1 14.71 1.66 1.82
CA MET A 1 13.55 2.52 1.47
C MET A 1 12.55 1.70 0.68
N SER A 2 11.30 1.56 1.12
CA SER A 2 10.38 0.58 0.53
C SER A 2 9.65 1.13 -0.71
N MET A 3 9.43 0.27 -1.70
CA MET A 3 8.96 0.62 -3.04
C MET A 3 7.84 -0.33 -3.48
N VAL A 4 6.85 0.22 -4.20
CA VAL A 4 5.75 -0.52 -4.81
C VAL A 4 5.97 -0.58 -6.32
N LEU A 5 6.00 -1.79 -6.85
CA LEU A 5 6.00 -2.05 -8.28
C LEU A 5 4.61 -2.51 -8.68
N TYR A 6 4.05 -1.94 -9.75
CA TYR A 6 2.77 -2.40 -10.30
C TYR A 6 2.80 -2.34 -11.83
N MET A 7 1.88 -3.04 -12.47
CA MET A 7 1.65 -3.00 -13.90
C MET A 7 0.27 -2.39 -14.16
N CYS A 8 0.17 -1.36 -14.98
CA CYS A 8 -1.13 -0.78 -15.35
C CYS A 8 -1.98 -1.83 -16.08
N SER A 9 -3.21 -2.06 -15.64
CA SER A 9 -4.10 -3.06 -16.26
C SER A 9 -4.44 -2.72 -17.70
N SER A 10 -4.62 -1.44 -18.02
CA SER A 10 -4.98 -0.96 -19.37
C SER A 10 -3.83 -1.01 -20.37
N CYS A 11 -2.68 -0.41 -20.05
CA CYS A 11 -1.57 -0.27 -21.01
C CYS A 11 -0.42 -1.27 -20.82
N LYS A 12 -0.47 -2.09 -19.76
CA LYS A 12 0.53 -3.12 -19.40
C LYS A 12 1.94 -2.58 -19.18
N LYS A 13 2.09 -1.27 -18.97
CA LYS A 13 3.37 -0.66 -18.56
C LYS A 13 3.64 -0.92 -17.09
N GLU A 14 4.89 -1.17 -16.76
CA GLU A 14 5.37 -1.30 -15.38
C GLU A 14 5.69 0.08 -14.81
N HIS A 15 5.30 0.28 -13.56
CA HIS A 15 5.48 1.51 -12.82
C HIS A 15 6.09 1.20 -11.46
N LYS A 16 6.83 2.19 -10.94
CA LYS A 16 7.54 2.11 -9.68
C LYS A 16 7.25 3.36 -8.87
N ILE A 17 6.71 3.16 -7.67
CA ILE A 17 6.31 4.22 -6.75
C ILE A 17 7.07 4.05 -5.44
N ASN A 18 7.50 5.15 -4.81
CA ASN A 18 8.05 5.07 -3.46
C ASN A 18 6.91 5.03 -2.45
N LEU A 19 7.04 4.28 -1.36
CA LEU A 19 6.02 4.30 -0.31
C LEU A 19 5.83 5.70 0.32
N SER A 20 6.80 6.60 0.17
CA SER A 20 6.67 8.01 0.57
C SER A 20 5.68 8.81 -0.28
N ASP A 21 5.29 8.30 -1.45
CA ASP A 21 4.36 8.94 -2.37
C ASP A 21 2.89 8.56 -2.04
N PHE A 22 2.67 7.72 -1.03
CA PHE A 22 1.35 7.32 -0.55
C PHE A 22 0.87 8.28 0.55
N ASP A 23 -0.42 8.61 0.53
CA ASP A 23 -1.09 9.21 1.68
C ASP A 23 -1.24 8.15 2.77
N VAL A 24 -0.79 8.47 3.99
CA VAL A 24 -0.75 7.54 5.11
C VAL A 24 -1.65 8.01 6.25
N TRP A 25 -2.45 7.10 6.80
CA TRP A 25 -3.22 7.35 8.02
C TRP A 25 -3.24 6.11 8.91
N GLU A 26 -3.48 6.33 10.20
CA GLU A 26 -3.46 5.27 11.21
C GLU A 26 -4.78 5.23 11.98
N GLU A 27 -5.26 4.02 12.24
CA GLU A 27 -6.39 3.74 13.12
C GLU A 27 -5.91 2.87 14.28
N THR A 28 -6.21 3.26 15.53
CA THR A 28 -5.82 2.50 16.71
C THR A 28 -7.05 2.04 17.48
N GLU A 29 -7.08 0.75 17.81
CA GLU A 29 -8.13 0.11 18.60
C GLU A 29 -7.52 -0.54 19.84
N ASP A 30 -8.10 -0.26 21.02
CA ASP A 30 -7.71 -0.95 22.25
C ASP A 30 -8.46 -2.27 22.40
N CYS A 31 -7.76 -3.39 22.22
CA CYS A 31 -8.30 -4.73 22.41
C CYS A 31 -7.96 -5.26 23.82
N SER A 32 -8.65 -6.32 24.26
CA SER A 32 -8.45 -6.91 25.59
C SER A 32 -7.03 -7.47 25.84
N SER A 33 -6.25 -7.72 24.77
CA SER A 33 -4.90 -8.30 24.83
C SER A 33 -3.80 -7.34 24.35
N GLY A 34 -4.08 -6.04 24.27
CA GLY A 34 -3.17 -4.99 23.79
C GLY A 34 -3.84 -4.12 22.73
N SER A 35 -3.19 -3.01 22.37
CA SER A 35 -3.66 -2.14 21.29
C SER A 35 -3.32 -2.75 19.92
N LYS A 36 -4.25 -2.66 18.98
CA LYS A 36 -4.08 -2.93 17.55
C LYS A 36 -3.95 -1.60 16.83
N ARG A 37 -2.99 -1.48 15.93
CA ARG A 37 -2.87 -0.33 15.03
C ARG A 37 -2.93 -0.79 13.59
N GLU A 38 -3.80 -0.16 12.79
CA GLU A 38 -3.88 -0.34 11.34
C GLU A 38 -3.28 0.88 10.68
N ILE A 39 -2.25 0.66 9.86
CA ILE A 39 -1.57 1.69 9.09
C ILE A 39 -2.04 1.53 7.65
N TRP A 40 -2.81 2.48 7.19
CA TRP A 40 -3.38 2.50 5.84
C TRP A 40 -2.56 3.43 4.95
N MET A 41 -2.34 3.00 3.71
CA MET A 41 -1.58 3.76 2.72
C MET A 41 -2.36 3.77 1.40
N LYS A 42 -2.61 4.95 0.83
CA LYS A 42 -3.32 5.09 -0.45
C LYS A 42 -2.48 5.85 -1.47
N PHE A 43 -2.47 5.37 -2.71
CA PHE A 43 -1.90 6.05 -3.86
C PHE A 43 -2.95 6.20 -4.94
N GLU A 44 -3.06 7.41 -5.50
CA GLU A 44 -3.92 7.75 -6.63
C GLU A 44 -3.13 8.58 -7.63
N ASP A 45 -3.13 8.16 -8.89
CA ASP A 45 -2.47 8.89 -9.99
C ASP A 45 -3.09 8.53 -11.34
N GLU A 46 -2.81 9.32 -12.38
CA GLU A 46 -3.21 9.01 -13.75
C GLU A 46 -2.06 8.31 -14.48
N CYS A 47 -2.30 7.10 -14.99
CA CYS A 47 -1.33 6.43 -15.84
C CYS A 47 -1.18 7.20 -17.17
N GLU A 48 -0.02 7.14 -17.81
CA GLU A 48 0.24 7.77 -19.14
C GLU A 48 -0.76 7.38 -20.25
N CYS A 49 -1.54 6.32 -20.05
CA CYS A 49 -2.62 5.91 -20.94
C CYS A 49 -3.97 6.60 -20.66
N GLY A 50 -4.00 7.61 -19.79
CA GLY A 50 -5.18 8.41 -19.44
C GLY A 50 -6.20 7.66 -18.58
N HIS A 51 -5.79 6.62 -17.86
CA HIS A 51 -6.66 5.89 -16.95
C HIS A 51 -6.15 6.05 -15.53
N ASP A 52 -7.07 6.37 -14.63
CA ASP A 52 -6.80 6.49 -13.19
C ASP A 52 -6.30 5.15 -12.64
N VAL A 53 -5.36 5.24 -11.71
CA VAL A 53 -4.79 4.13 -10.95
C VAL A 53 -4.97 4.43 -9.48
N GLU A 54 -5.47 3.43 -8.75
CA GLU A 54 -5.58 3.48 -7.29
C GLU A 54 -4.93 2.23 -6.69
N ILE A 55 -4.13 2.41 -5.64
CA ILE A 55 -3.56 1.31 -4.85
C ILE A 55 -3.77 1.62 -3.38
N MET A 56 -4.41 0.71 -2.65
CA MET A 56 -4.59 0.79 -1.20
C MET A 56 -3.87 -0.38 -0.54
N LEU A 57 -3.01 -0.05 0.43
CA LEU A 57 -2.25 -1.01 1.22
C LEU A 57 -2.65 -0.89 2.70
N ASN A 58 -2.48 -1.98 3.44
CA ASN A 58 -2.64 -2.03 4.89
C ASN A 58 -1.42 -2.69 5.50
N GLN A 59 -0.94 -2.14 6.61
CA GLN A 59 -0.03 -2.82 7.52
C GLN A 59 -0.65 -2.85 8.92
N THR A 60 -0.84 -4.05 9.46
CA THR A 60 -1.35 -4.24 10.81
C THR A 60 -0.20 -4.39 11.80
N GLU A 61 -0.29 -3.70 12.93
CA GLU A 61 0.59 -3.86 14.09
C GLU A 61 -0.21 -4.38 15.28
N TYR A 62 0.09 -5.60 15.73
CA TYR A 62 -0.61 -6.19 16.88
C TYR A 62 0.22 -7.27 17.62
N PRO A 63 0.42 -7.13 18.94
CA PRO A 63 0.18 -5.90 19.71
C PRO A 63 1.07 -4.76 19.19
N VAL A 64 0.70 -3.51 19.46
CA VAL A 64 1.57 -2.34 19.14
C VAL A 64 3.01 -2.63 19.59
N GLY A 65 3.96 -2.46 18.67
CA GLY A 65 5.35 -2.91 18.75
C GLY A 65 5.71 -4.09 17.83
N VAL A 66 4.72 -4.79 17.26
CA VAL A 66 4.92 -5.94 16.36
C VAL A 66 4.26 -5.67 15.00
N LEU A 67 5.06 -5.20 14.04
CA LEU A 67 4.61 -4.93 12.67
C LEU A 67 4.53 -6.21 11.84
N ASN A 68 3.40 -6.42 11.19
CA ASN A 68 3.26 -7.46 10.16
C ASN A 68 3.72 -6.94 8.79
N ASP A 69 3.72 -7.83 7.80
CA ASP A 69 3.99 -7.46 6.42
C ASP A 69 2.92 -6.49 5.87
N ILE A 70 3.31 -5.69 4.88
CA ILE A 70 2.39 -4.81 4.15
C ILE A 70 1.60 -5.66 3.16
N GLU A 71 0.28 -5.53 3.18
CA GLU A 71 -0.64 -6.25 2.30
C GLU A 71 -1.34 -5.30 1.33
N VAL A 72 -1.67 -5.79 0.14
CA VAL A 72 -2.50 -5.07 -0.82
C VAL A 72 -3.96 -5.24 -0.41
N HIS A 73 -4.60 -4.15 0.01
CA HIS A 73 -6.00 -4.16 0.40
C HIS A 73 -6.94 -4.06 -0.81
N SER A 74 -6.68 -3.12 -1.71
CA SER A 74 -7.42 -2.96 -2.96
C SER A 74 -6.55 -2.32 -4.04
N ALA A 75 -6.94 -2.51 -5.30
CA ALA A 75 -6.30 -1.89 -6.43
C ALA A 75 -7.30 -1.67 -7.58
N SER A 76 -7.19 -0.52 -8.23
CA SER A 76 -7.92 -0.19 -9.45
C SER A 76 -6.92 0.11 -10.56
N ASN A 77 -7.10 -0.57 -11.70
CA ASN A 77 -6.23 -0.43 -12.88
C ASN A 77 -4.72 -0.64 -12.62
N ALA A 78 -4.40 -1.34 -11.53
CA ALA A 78 -3.08 -1.80 -11.15
C ALA A 78 -3.10 -3.31 -10.88
N GLU A 79 -2.22 -4.03 -11.56
CA GLU A 79 -2.03 -5.48 -11.49
C GLU A 79 -0.59 -5.82 -11.08
N ASN A 80 -0.33 -7.08 -10.71
CA ASN A 80 1.01 -7.59 -10.38
C ASN A 80 1.75 -6.75 -9.33
N ILE A 81 1.01 -6.24 -8.34
CA ILE A 81 1.55 -5.35 -7.31
C ILE A 81 2.55 -6.13 -6.44
N ARG A 82 3.76 -5.60 -6.30
CA ARG A 82 4.84 -6.15 -5.48
C ARG A 82 5.42 -5.06 -4.59
N ILE A 83 5.45 -5.34 -3.29
CA ILE A 83 6.07 -4.46 -2.31
C ILE A 83 7.49 -4.98 -2.06
N SER A 84 8.47 -4.10 -2.19
CA SER A 84 9.88 -4.42 -2.01
C SER A 84 10.51 -3.46 -1.03
N SER A 85 10.99 -3.98 0.10
CA SER A 85 11.81 -3.22 1.04
C SER A 85 13.25 -3.35 0.60
N THR A 86 13.90 -2.23 0.22
CA THR A 86 15.36 -2.22 0.19
C THR A 86 15.86 -2.03 1.61
N ASP A 87 16.52 -3.06 2.14
CA ASP A 87 17.40 -3.00 3.32
C ASP A 87 18.44 -1.88 3.18
#